data_AF-A0AA39KBN2-F1
#
_entry.id   AF-A0AA39KBN2-F1
#
_cell.length_a   1.000
_cell.length_b   1.000
_cell.length_c   1.000
_cell.angle_alpha   90.00
_cell.angle_beta   90.00
_cell.angle_gamma   90.00
#
_symmetry.space_group_name_H-M   'P 1'
#
loop_
_entity.id
_entity.type
_entity.pdbx_description
1 polymer ?
#
loop_
_entity_poly.entity_id
_entity_poly.type
_entity_poly.pdbx_seq_one_letter_code
_entity_poly.pdbx_strand_id
1 'polypeptide(L)'
;MATSHILSKKSTRLERDTFIFSTTAPTRLVLGLNQSLTPVSSATLHRWIRLIARRISPFTFHPVTIRRFGILSYAIELKGEEISAASTESLPAGNYAWYWPDGKQAFPEITAFTQLAPFPEMMPAGKDLETLFDVVPSVAEAVVQRDHHRCFVTGIMSPPDDVGLIWVFPPDFFYLLFYYKTAEDQPPPCPEFFKVASNAGFMYKRLIPFFIGNAFSIDVDDGHRIVVFRDMGSAQSLLPSHIVGRDGEGLPADKFLREHFRVSMQVNLLGGDICEDYNHNDILDMMEELGVEGEDYVEPPPLTDPRWQTVLGKAILEDVLLSKASVACLDDLDVD
;
A
#
# COMPACT_ATOMS: atom_id res chain seq x y z
N MET A 1 9.50 -7.16 -22.96
CA MET A 1 10.43 -7.59 -21.90
C MET A 1 9.61 -8.31 -20.85
N ALA A 2 9.96 -9.53 -20.47
CA ALA A 2 9.27 -10.21 -19.38
C ALA A 2 9.52 -9.45 -18.06
N THR A 3 8.48 -9.22 -17.27
CA THR A 3 8.63 -8.61 -15.94
C THR A 3 9.43 -9.56 -15.04
N SER A 4 10.47 -9.04 -14.39
CA SER A 4 11.40 -9.81 -13.55
C SER A 4 10.75 -10.41 -12.30
N HIS A 5 9.59 -9.92 -11.92
CA HIS A 5 8.76 -10.40 -10.82
C HIS A 5 7.29 -10.44 -11.26
N ILE A 6 6.47 -11.16 -10.50
CA ILE A 6 5.03 -11.31 -10.76
C ILE A 6 4.30 -10.34 -9.83
N LEU A 7 3.46 -9.48 -10.41
CA LEU A 7 2.72 -8.47 -9.68
C LEU A 7 1.33 -8.97 -9.32
N SER A 8 0.85 -8.61 -8.13
CA SER A 8 -0.56 -8.83 -7.79
C SER A 8 -1.50 -7.99 -8.64
N LYS A 9 -2.79 -8.34 -8.63
CA LYS A 9 -3.87 -7.52 -9.20
C LYS A 9 -3.85 -6.10 -8.64
N LYS A 10 -3.58 -5.96 -7.32
CA LYS A 10 -3.46 -4.66 -6.66
C LYS A 10 -2.34 -3.84 -7.29
N SER A 11 -1.14 -4.41 -7.41
CA SER A 11 0.02 -3.68 -7.94
C SER A 11 -0.17 -3.29 -9.41
N THR A 12 -0.76 -4.18 -10.20
CA THR A 12 -1.11 -3.91 -11.60
C THR A 12 -2.12 -2.78 -11.72
N ARG A 13 -3.20 -2.81 -10.92
CA ARG A 13 -4.24 -1.77 -10.89
C ARG A 13 -3.69 -0.40 -10.47
N LEU A 14 -2.68 -0.38 -9.60
CA LEU A 14 -2.01 0.85 -9.15
C LEU A 14 -0.91 1.32 -10.12
N GLU A 15 -0.66 0.57 -11.20
CA GLU A 15 0.37 0.88 -12.20
C GLU A 15 1.73 1.18 -11.56
N ARG A 16 2.09 0.41 -10.51
CA ARG A 16 3.34 0.62 -9.79
C ARG A 16 4.52 0.32 -10.71
N ASP A 17 5.54 1.16 -10.62
CA ASP A 17 6.76 1.09 -11.42
C ASP A 17 8.03 1.01 -10.56
N THR A 18 7.87 1.17 -9.24
CA THR A 18 8.94 1.17 -8.26
C THR A 18 8.60 0.24 -7.13
N PHE A 19 9.53 -0.65 -6.81
CA PHE A 19 9.29 -1.81 -5.95
C PHE A 19 10.40 -1.95 -4.92
N ILE A 20 10.03 -2.23 -3.67
CA ILE A 20 10.97 -2.47 -2.57
C ILE A 20 10.77 -3.88 -2.05
N PHE A 21 11.81 -4.69 -2.15
CA PHE A 21 11.83 -6.07 -1.71
C PHE A 21 12.49 -6.22 -0.34
N SER A 22 11.96 -7.12 0.49
CA SER A 22 12.66 -7.59 1.68
C SER A 22 13.79 -8.53 1.29
N THR A 23 14.92 -8.46 1.99
CA THR A 23 16.07 -9.38 1.81
C THR A 23 15.97 -10.65 2.67
N THR A 24 14.93 -10.78 3.49
CA THR A 24 14.64 -12.02 4.23
C THR A 24 14.16 -13.13 3.32
N ALA A 25 14.55 -14.37 3.59
CA ALA A 25 13.96 -15.52 2.93
C ALA A 25 12.58 -15.89 3.53
N PRO A 26 11.55 -16.15 2.71
CA PRO A 26 11.51 -15.92 1.27
C PRO A 26 11.46 -14.42 0.94
N THR A 27 12.22 -14.00 -0.08
CA THR A 27 12.22 -12.62 -0.59
C THR A 27 10.82 -12.26 -1.06
N ARG A 28 10.29 -11.12 -0.61
CA ARG A 28 8.95 -10.66 -0.98
C ARG A 28 8.92 -9.18 -1.29
N LEU A 29 8.01 -8.78 -2.17
CA LEU A 29 7.68 -7.38 -2.39
C LEU A 29 6.96 -6.81 -1.16
N VAL A 30 7.56 -5.80 -0.53
CA VAL A 30 7.05 -5.17 0.71
C VAL A 30 6.25 -3.91 0.40
N LEU A 31 6.72 -3.14 -0.58
CA LEU A 31 6.16 -1.85 -0.93
C LEU A 31 6.28 -1.63 -2.43
N GLY A 32 5.25 -1.05 -3.05
CA GLY A 32 5.40 -0.48 -4.38
C GLY A 32 4.66 0.84 -4.54
N LEU A 33 5.14 1.65 -5.48
CA LEU A 33 4.58 2.96 -5.80
C LEU A 33 4.67 3.25 -7.29
N ASN A 34 3.93 4.27 -7.72
CA ASN A 34 3.93 4.78 -9.10
C ASN A 34 4.61 6.15 -9.12
N GLN A 35 5.88 6.18 -9.53
CA GLN A 35 6.69 7.41 -9.59
C GLN A 35 6.18 8.39 -10.64
N SER A 36 5.45 7.92 -11.65
CA SER A 36 4.85 8.81 -12.66
C SER A 36 3.72 9.68 -12.10
N LEU A 37 3.00 9.20 -11.08
CA LEU A 37 1.93 9.95 -10.41
C LEU A 37 2.46 10.87 -9.31
N THR A 38 3.32 10.34 -8.43
CA THR A 38 3.96 11.14 -7.39
C THR A 38 5.43 10.77 -7.29
N PRO A 39 6.33 11.59 -7.87
CA PRO A 39 7.75 11.41 -7.68
C PRO A 39 8.14 11.55 -6.20
N VAL A 40 8.86 10.56 -5.68
CA VAL A 40 9.38 10.55 -4.30
C VAL A 40 10.87 10.30 -4.27
N SER A 41 11.55 10.96 -3.34
CA SER A 41 12.94 10.72 -3.02
C SER A 41 13.10 9.63 -1.96
N SER A 42 14.35 9.19 -1.75
CA SER A 42 14.67 8.28 -0.64
C SER A 42 14.29 8.89 0.71
N ALA A 43 14.58 10.18 0.93
CA ALA A 43 14.24 10.88 2.17
C ALA A 43 12.72 10.91 2.43
N THR A 44 11.92 11.22 1.42
CA THR A 44 10.46 11.20 1.52
C THR A 44 9.95 9.81 1.87
N LEU A 45 10.44 8.78 1.18
CA LEU A 45 10.00 7.41 1.41
C LEU A 45 10.37 6.90 2.80
N HIS A 46 11.59 7.19 3.29
CA HIS A 46 11.99 6.87 4.67
C HIS A 46 11.08 7.55 5.70
N ARG A 47 10.71 8.81 5.48
CA ARG A 47 9.78 9.54 6.36
C ARG A 47 8.38 8.90 6.35
N TRP A 48 7.85 8.60 5.17
CA TRP A 48 6.56 7.93 5.00
C TRP A 48 6.50 6.57 5.69
N ILE A 49 7.57 5.77 5.55
CA ILE A 49 7.67 4.48 6.23
C ILE A 49 7.69 4.65 7.75
N ARG A 50 8.39 5.65 8.30
CA ARG A 50 8.34 5.96 9.74
C ARG A 50 6.96 6.43 10.21
N LEU A 51 6.18 7.09 9.36
CA LEU A 51 4.80 7.47 9.68
C LEU A 51 3.91 6.23 9.82
N ILE A 52 4.10 5.21 8.97
CA ILE A 52 3.39 3.92 9.05
C ILE A 52 3.88 3.13 10.28
N ALA A 53 5.20 2.95 10.40
CA ALA A 53 5.87 2.17 11.41
C ALA A 53 6.74 3.07 12.31
N ARG A 54 6.13 3.67 13.34
CA ARG A 54 6.78 4.67 14.21
C ARG A 54 8.06 4.18 14.91
N ARG A 55 8.23 2.87 15.08
CA ARG A 55 9.37 2.23 15.75
C ARG A 55 10.25 1.43 14.80
N ILE A 56 10.24 1.78 13.51
CA ILE A 56 11.07 1.09 12.52
C ILE A 56 12.55 1.30 12.82
N SER A 57 13.31 0.21 12.79
CA SER A 57 14.76 0.26 12.90
C SER A 57 15.35 1.04 11.70
N PRO A 58 16.55 1.63 11.80
CA PRO A 58 17.21 2.25 10.66
C PRO A 58 17.39 1.22 9.53
N PHE A 59 17.23 1.64 8.28
CA PHE A 59 17.35 0.81 7.10
C PHE A 59 17.92 1.64 5.94
N THR A 60 18.32 0.95 4.88
CA THR A 60 18.83 1.56 3.65
C THR A 60 18.20 0.92 2.42
N PHE A 61 18.25 1.64 1.30
CA PHE A 61 17.80 1.14 0.00
C PHE A 61 18.97 0.95 -0.94
N HIS A 62 18.97 -0.18 -1.65
CA HIS A 62 19.94 -0.48 -2.69
C HIS A 62 19.22 -0.80 -4.01
N PRO A 63 19.66 -0.27 -5.17
CA PRO A 63 19.16 -0.71 -6.46
C PRO A 63 19.51 -2.18 -6.71
N VAL A 64 18.54 -2.96 -7.19
CA VAL A 64 18.73 -4.40 -7.40
C VAL A 64 18.15 -4.89 -8.71
N THR A 65 18.68 -6.02 -9.16
CA THR A 65 18.03 -6.89 -10.14
C THR A 65 17.29 -7.98 -9.37
N ILE A 66 16.07 -8.28 -9.82
CA ILE A 66 15.26 -9.37 -9.29
C ILE A 66 15.23 -10.47 -10.33
N ARG A 67 15.33 -11.72 -9.88
CA ARG A 67 15.05 -12.90 -10.69
C ARG A 67 14.13 -13.83 -9.91
N ARG A 68 13.27 -14.57 -10.61
CA ARG A 68 12.44 -15.60 -9.98
C ARG A 68 13.33 -16.70 -9.42
N PHE A 69 13.00 -17.17 -8.23
CA PHE A 69 13.70 -18.26 -7.55
C PHE A 69 12.72 -18.94 -6.61
N GLY A 70 12.34 -20.18 -6.92
CA GLY A 70 11.26 -20.85 -6.20
C GLY A 70 9.87 -20.45 -6.69
N ILE A 71 8.86 -21.11 -6.13
CA ILE A 71 7.45 -20.81 -6.40
C ILE A 71 7.09 -19.46 -5.76
N LEU A 72 6.74 -18.49 -6.61
CA LEU A 72 6.36 -17.12 -6.22
C LEU A 72 7.39 -16.42 -5.31
N SER A 73 8.66 -16.82 -5.42
CA SER A 73 9.76 -16.28 -4.62
C SER A 73 10.83 -15.68 -5.54
N TYR A 74 11.72 -14.89 -4.95
CA TYR A 74 12.68 -14.09 -5.71
C TYR A 74 14.10 -14.20 -5.15
N ALA A 75 15.09 -14.12 -6.02
CA ALA A 75 16.47 -13.85 -5.67
C ALA A 75 16.84 -12.40 -6.03
N ILE A 76 17.59 -11.78 -5.13
CA ILE A 76 18.05 -10.39 -5.24
C ILE A 76 19.52 -10.39 -5.66
N GLU A 77 19.86 -9.58 -6.65
CA GLU A 77 21.24 -9.27 -7.02
C GLU A 77 21.47 -7.75 -6.89
N LEU A 78 22.47 -7.35 -6.11
CA LEU A 78 22.84 -5.94 -5.92
C LEU A 78 23.37 -5.36 -7.23
N LYS A 79 22.81 -4.23 -7.66
CA LYS A 79 23.20 -3.55 -8.92
C LYS A 79 23.97 -2.25 -8.68
N GLY A 80 23.78 -1.63 -7.51
CA GLY A 80 24.36 -0.31 -7.22
C GLY A 80 24.66 -0.09 -5.75
N GLU A 81 25.24 1.07 -5.47
CA GLU A 81 25.56 1.52 -4.11
C GLU A 81 24.30 1.84 -3.30
N GLU A 82 24.50 1.99 -2.00
CA GLU A 82 23.49 2.47 -1.07
C GLU A 82 22.95 3.84 -1.51
N ILE A 83 21.64 3.99 -1.47
CA ILE A 83 20.99 5.29 -1.64
C ILE A 83 20.81 5.90 -0.25
N SER A 84 21.50 7.01 -0.03
CA SER A 84 21.39 7.77 1.22
C SER A 84 19.93 8.01 1.60
N ALA A 85 19.58 7.68 2.85
CA ALA A 85 18.28 7.95 3.44
C ALA A 85 17.96 9.46 3.51
N ALA A 86 18.95 10.33 3.34
CA ALA A 86 18.79 11.78 3.29
C ALA A 86 18.71 12.33 1.85
N SER A 87 18.81 11.48 0.83
CA SER A 87 18.76 11.94 -0.57
C SER A 87 17.39 12.56 -0.89
N THR A 88 17.43 13.79 -1.39
CA THR A 88 16.26 14.53 -1.88
C THR A 88 16.02 14.35 -3.37
N GLU A 89 16.92 13.66 -4.08
CA GLU A 89 16.74 13.33 -5.49
C GLU A 89 15.61 12.31 -5.64
N SER A 90 14.76 12.51 -6.64
CA SER A 90 13.68 11.56 -6.96
C SER A 90 14.28 10.20 -7.28
N LEU A 91 13.74 9.15 -6.67
CA LEU A 91 14.13 7.78 -6.96
C LEU A 91 13.68 7.43 -8.38
N PRO A 92 14.58 6.91 -9.25
CA PRO A 92 14.15 6.43 -10.54
C PRO A 92 13.23 5.21 -10.39
N ALA A 93 12.36 4.99 -11.38
CA ALA A 93 11.57 3.77 -11.44
C ALA A 93 12.47 2.53 -11.49
N GLY A 94 12.10 1.47 -10.77
CA GLY A 94 12.91 0.26 -10.69
C GLY A 94 12.74 -0.55 -9.41
N ASN A 95 13.62 -1.54 -9.24
CA ASN A 95 13.61 -2.43 -8.09
C ASN A 95 14.69 -2.03 -7.08
N TYR A 96 14.30 -2.02 -5.82
CA TYR A 96 15.15 -1.72 -4.68
C TYR A 96 15.02 -2.83 -3.64
N ALA A 97 16.06 -3.03 -2.86
CA ALA A 97 16.04 -3.95 -1.74
C ALA A 97 16.22 -3.18 -0.43
N TRP A 98 15.50 -3.65 0.58
CA TRP A 98 15.57 -3.18 1.95
C TRP A 98 16.70 -3.90 2.70
N TYR A 99 17.65 -3.13 3.23
CA TYR A 99 18.74 -3.66 4.03
C TYR A 99 18.76 -3.07 5.44
N TRP A 100 19.11 -3.92 6.40
CA TRP A 100 19.40 -3.52 7.76
C TRP A 100 20.89 -3.19 7.90
N PRO A 101 21.26 -2.10 8.60
CA PRO A 101 22.66 -1.71 8.78
C PRO A 101 23.52 -2.77 9.47
N ASP A 102 22.91 -3.61 10.31
CA ASP A 102 23.58 -4.68 11.03
C ASP A 102 23.57 -6.04 10.31
N GLY A 103 23.07 -6.06 9.06
CA GLY A 103 22.97 -7.27 8.26
C GLY A 103 22.00 -8.32 8.80
N LYS A 104 21.17 -7.98 9.81
CA LYS A 104 20.16 -8.92 10.32
C LYS A 104 19.20 -9.31 9.22
N GLN A 105 18.85 -10.59 9.13
CA GLN A 105 17.74 -11.05 8.30
C GLN A 105 16.45 -11.02 9.13
N ALA A 106 15.89 -9.82 9.30
CA ALA A 106 14.58 -9.63 9.93
C ALA A 106 13.58 -9.07 8.93
N PHE A 107 12.32 -9.49 9.01
CA PHE A 107 11.28 -8.92 8.16
C PHE A 107 11.13 -7.43 8.50
N PRO A 108 11.02 -6.52 7.51
CA PRO A 108 10.68 -5.12 7.72
C PRO A 108 9.49 -4.99 8.68
N GLU A 109 9.60 -4.21 9.75
CA GLU A 109 8.51 -4.09 10.75
C GLU A 109 7.22 -3.56 10.10
N ILE A 110 7.32 -2.92 8.94
CA ILE A 110 6.19 -2.49 8.14
C ILE A 110 5.33 -3.65 7.59
N THR A 111 5.88 -4.86 7.47
CA THR A 111 5.13 -6.06 7.05
C THR A 111 4.25 -6.62 8.16
N ALA A 112 4.45 -6.20 9.42
CA ALA A 112 3.60 -6.60 10.54
C ALA A 112 2.24 -5.87 10.54
N PHE A 113 2.08 -4.84 9.70
CA PHE A 113 0.83 -4.13 9.56
C PHE A 113 -0.08 -4.83 8.57
N THR A 114 -1.34 -5.02 8.95
CA THR A 114 -2.37 -5.49 8.04
C THR A 114 -2.50 -4.51 6.89
N GLN A 115 -2.49 -5.04 5.67
CA GLN A 115 -2.84 -4.24 4.51
C GLN A 115 -4.28 -3.75 4.66
N LEU A 116 -4.45 -2.45 4.56
CA LEU A 116 -5.77 -1.84 4.69
C LEU A 116 -6.44 -1.77 3.32
N ALA A 117 -7.74 -2.03 3.31
CA ALA A 117 -8.59 -1.66 2.19
C ALA A 117 -8.90 -0.15 2.25
N PRO A 118 -9.37 0.48 1.17
CA PRO A 118 -9.96 1.82 1.22
C PRO A 118 -11.05 1.96 2.28
N PHE A 119 -11.28 3.18 2.81
CA PHE A 119 -12.32 3.39 3.84
C PHE A 119 -13.70 2.80 3.50
N PRO A 120 -14.24 2.94 2.27
CA PRO A 120 -15.55 2.35 1.91
C PRO A 120 -15.58 0.83 1.95
N GLU A 121 -14.42 0.16 1.86
CA GLU A 121 -14.28 -1.29 1.86
C GLU A 121 -14.02 -1.85 3.27
N MET A 122 -13.51 -1.04 4.20
CA MET A 122 -13.15 -1.43 5.58
C MET A 122 -14.35 -1.44 6.55
N MET A 123 -15.52 -1.88 6.08
CA MET A 123 -16.79 -1.77 6.81
C MET A 123 -16.71 -2.26 8.27
N PRO A 124 -16.98 -1.39 9.26
CA PRO A 124 -17.21 -1.86 10.62
C PRO A 124 -18.47 -2.72 10.67
N ALA A 125 -18.42 -3.86 11.35
CA ALA A 125 -19.57 -4.75 11.48
C ALA A 125 -20.80 -4.00 12.03
N GLY A 126 -21.93 -4.12 11.34
CA GLY A 126 -23.21 -3.56 11.78
C GLY A 126 -23.41 -2.05 11.52
N LYS A 127 -22.56 -1.40 10.71
CA LYS A 127 -22.75 -0.01 10.29
C LYS A 127 -23.35 0.09 8.90
N ASP A 128 -24.19 1.11 8.70
CA ASP A 128 -24.78 1.45 7.40
C ASP A 128 -23.81 2.34 6.60
N LEU A 129 -23.54 1.96 5.35
CA LEU A 129 -22.70 2.69 4.41
C LEU A 129 -23.20 4.11 4.17
N GLU A 130 -24.53 4.30 4.15
CA GLU A 130 -25.12 5.60 3.80
C GLU A 130 -24.83 6.65 4.86
N THR A 131 -24.67 6.24 6.13
CA THR A 131 -24.50 7.16 7.27
C THR A 131 -23.08 7.19 7.83
N LEU A 132 -22.23 6.23 7.43
CA LEU A 132 -20.87 6.07 7.97
C LEU A 132 -19.98 7.30 7.76
N PHE A 133 -20.20 8.04 6.67
CA PHE A 133 -19.41 9.21 6.31
C PHE A 133 -20.12 10.53 6.59
N ASP A 134 -21.33 10.49 7.15
CA ASP A 134 -22.11 11.68 7.43
C ASP A 134 -21.49 12.48 8.58
N VAL A 135 -21.32 13.78 8.34
CA VAL A 135 -20.87 14.70 9.37
C VAL A 135 -22.05 15.07 10.26
N VAL A 136 -21.91 14.84 11.57
CA VAL A 136 -22.98 15.10 12.53
C VAL A 136 -23.44 16.57 12.49
N PRO A 137 -24.74 16.87 12.68
CA PRO A 137 -25.27 18.21 12.42
C PRO A 137 -24.57 19.35 13.17
N SER A 138 -24.24 19.16 14.45
CA SER A 138 -23.54 20.17 15.26
C SER A 138 -22.14 20.48 14.73
N VAL A 139 -21.45 19.48 14.17
CA VAL A 139 -20.15 19.65 13.53
C VAL A 139 -20.31 20.30 12.16
N ALA A 140 -21.35 19.92 11.41
CA ALA A 140 -21.65 20.52 10.12
C ALA A 140 -21.92 22.03 10.24
N GLU A 141 -22.74 22.45 11.20
CA GLU A 141 -22.99 23.86 11.50
C GLU A 141 -21.69 24.60 11.83
N ALA A 142 -20.84 24.03 12.69
CA ALA A 142 -19.56 24.62 13.05
C ALA A 142 -18.59 24.76 11.86
N VAL A 143 -18.58 23.78 10.95
CA VAL A 143 -17.77 23.83 9.72
C VAL A 143 -18.31 24.86 8.73
N VAL A 144 -19.64 24.98 8.58
CA VAL A 144 -20.28 26.02 7.75
C VAL A 144 -19.88 27.42 8.25
N GLN A 145 -19.90 27.64 9.56
CA GLN A 145 -19.50 28.93 10.15
C GLN A 145 -18.00 29.21 9.97
N ARG A 146 -17.15 28.18 10.05
CA ARG A 146 -15.69 28.32 9.89
C ARG A 146 -15.26 28.54 8.44
N ASP A 147 -15.80 27.76 7.51
CA ASP A 147 -15.26 27.63 6.16
C ASP A 147 -16.04 28.41 5.11
N HIS A 148 -17.30 28.75 5.38
CA HIS A 148 -18.20 29.39 4.42
C HIS A 148 -18.24 28.67 3.05
N HIS A 149 -18.34 27.33 3.05
CA HIS A 149 -18.32 26.48 1.85
C HIS A 149 -17.04 26.56 1.01
N ARG A 150 -15.92 27.00 1.60
CA ARG A 150 -14.59 26.97 0.98
C ARG A 150 -14.04 25.55 0.95
N CYS A 151 -13.66 25.07 -0.24
CA CYS A 151 -12.99 23.79 -0.38
C CYS A 151 -11.61 23.84 0.31
N PHE A 152 -11.36 22.98 1.31
CA PHE A 152 -10.10 23.03 2.07
C PHE A 152 -8.89 22.55 1.25
N VAL A 153 -9.11 21.82 0.16
CA VAL A 153 -8.03 21.36 -0.73
C VAL A 153 -7.57 22.47 -1.67
N THR A 154 -8.52 23.19 -2.28
CA THR A 154 -8.22 24.20 -3.31
C THR A 154 -8.17 25.62 -2.76
N GLY A 155 -8.71 25.85 -1.56
CA GLY A 155 -8.87 27.18 -0.97
C GLY A 155 -9.96 28.03 -1.64
N ILE A 156 -10.66 27.49 -2.65
CA ILE A 156 -11.65 28.22 -3.46
C ILE A 156 -13.02 28.16 -2.80
N MET A 157 -13.63 29.34 -2.63
CA MET A 157 -15.03 29.45 -2.23
C MET A 157 -15.91 29.03 -3.40
N SER A 158 -16.80 28.07 -3.16
CA SER A 158 -17.61 27.47 -4.22
C SER A 158 -19.09 27.53 -3.86
N PRO A 159 -20.00 27.48 -4.84
CA PRO A 159 -21.42 27.29 -4.58
C PRO A 159 -21.63 26.05 -3.68
N PRO A 160 -22.59 26.07 -2.75
CA PRO A 160 -22.89 24.91 -1.89
C PRO A 160 -23.19 23.63 -2.67
N ASP A 161 -23.70 23.74 -3.91
CA ASP A 161 -24.01 22.60 -4.76
C ASP A 161 -22.77 21.90 -5.34
N ASP A 162 -21.61 22.58 -5.38
CA ASP A 162 -20.37 22.03 -5.95
C ASP A 162 -19.46 21.37 -4.90
N VAL A 163 -19.68 21.67 -3.62
CA VAL A 163 -18.91 21.13 -2.50
C VAL A 163 -19.76 20.21 -1.62
N GLY A 164 -19.14 19.19 -1.05
CA GLY A 164 -19.72 18.36 -0.01
C GLY A 164 -18.93 18.52 1.27
N LEU A 165 -19.64 18.39 2.39
CA LEU A 165 -19.04 18.33 3.71
C LEU A 165 -18.57 16.90 3.98
N ILE A 166 -17.32 16.73 4.39
CA ILE A 166 -16.75 15.41 4.68
C ILE A 166 -15.97 15.41 5.99
N TRP A 167 -15.85 14.23 6.60
CA TRP A 167 -14.79 13.95 7.56
C TRP A 167 -13.44 13.86 6.84
N VAL A 168 -12.41 14.49 7.41
CA VAL A 168 -11.02 14.32 6.97
C VAL A 168 -10.49 12.97 7.38
N PHE A 169 -10.66 12.59 8.65
CA PHE A 169 -10.46 11.23 9.11
C PHE A 169 -11.79 10.69 9.65
N PRO A 170 -12.44 9.75 8.95
CA PRO A 170 -13.73 9.20 9.37
C PRO A 170 -13.71 8.66 10.82
N PRO A 171 -14.54 9.20 11.74
CA PRO A 171 -14.48 8.88 13.17
C PRO A 171 -14.63 7.38 13.49
N ASP A 172 -15.47 6.65 12.76
CA ASP A 172 -15.66 5.21 12.97
C ASP A 172 -14.40 4.37 12.73
N PHE A 173 -13.35 4.94 12.12
CA PHE A 173 -12.07 4.29 11.87
C PHE A 173 -11.00 4.63 12.91
N PHE A 174 -11.37 5.28 14.02
CA PHE A 174 -10.44 5.61 15.10
C PHE A 174 -9.70 4.37 15.65
N TYR A 175 -10.28 3.18 15.52
CA TYR A 175 -9.63 1.93 15.92
C TYR A 175 -8.35 1.64 15.15
N LEU A 176 -8.16 2.18 13.93
CA LEU A 176 -6.91 2.08 13.19
C LEU A 176 -5.74 2.82 13.87
N LEU A 177 -6.03 3.68 14.84
CA LEU A 177 -5.05 4.47 15.60
C LEU A 177 -4.60 3.77 16.88
N PHE A 178 -5.42 2.85 17.39
CA PHE A 178 -5.18 2.14 18.63
C PHE A 178 -5.00 0.66 18.30
N TYR A 179 -3.83 0.11 18.58
CA TYR A 179 -3.56 -1.30 18.38
C TYR A 179 -4.39 -2.12 19.38
N TYR A 180 -5.66 -2.39 19.07
CA TYR A 180 -6.49 -3.28 19.87
C TYR A 180 -5.99 -4.71 19.67
N LYS A 181 -5.57 -5.33 20.76
CA LYS A 181 -4.78 -6.57 20.76
C LYS A 181 -5.59 -7.84 20.56
N THR A 182 -6.92 -7.78 20.48
CA THR A 182 -7.77 -8.98 20.53
C THR A 182 -9.07 -8.76 19.78
N ALA A 183 -9.44 -9.73 18.93
CA ALA A 183 -10.69 -9.74 18.14
C ALA A 183 -11.96 -9.94 19.00
N GLU A 184 -11.80 -10.25 20.29
CA GLU A 184 -12.89 -10.59 21.20
C GLU A 184 -13.49 -9.37 21.92
N ASP A 185 -12.80 -8.23 21.93
CA ASP A 185 -13.29 -7.03 22.59
C ASP A 185 -14.14 -6.19 21.64
N GLN A 186 -15.36 -5.83 22.06
CA GLN A 186 -16.13 -4.81 21.35
C GLN A 186 -15.27 -3.54 21.28
N PRO A 187 -15.11 -2.94 20.09
CA PRO A 187 -14.37 -1.70 19.98
C PRO A 187 -15.02 -0.65 20.90
N PRO A 188 -14.24 0.13 21.66
CA PRO A 188 -14.82 1.14 22.52
C PRO A 188 -15.63 2.13 21.68
N PRO A 189 -16.60 2.85 22.27
CA PRO A 189 -17.32 3.88 21.55
C PRO A 189 -16.33 4.90 20.97
N CYS A 190 -16.59 5.35 19.74
CA CYS A 190 -15.77 6.38 19.09
C CYS A 190 -15.60 7.58 20.02
N PRO A 191 -14.35 7.96 20.37
CA PRO A 191 -14.12 9.10 21.23
C PRO A 191 -14.68 10.40 20.62
N GLU A 192 -15.35 11.22 21.43
CA GLU A 192 -15.97 12.47 20.98
C GLU A 192 -14.97 13.46 20.37
N PHE A 193 -13.68 13.36 20.72
CA PHE A 193 -12.64 14.20 20.13
C PHE A 193 -12.37 13.94 18.64
N PHE A 194 -12.90 12.87 18.05
CA PHE A 194 -12.92 12.67 16.60
C PHE A 194 -14.11 13.36 15.92
N LYS A 195 -15.21 13.62 16.64
CA LYS A 195 -16.42 14.26 16.12
C LYS A 195 -16.36 15.77 16.35
N VAL A 196 -15.35 16.41 15.78
CA VAL A 196 -15.09 17.85 15.97
C VAL A 196 -14.96 18.56 14.63
N ALA A 197 -15.28 19.85 14.57
CA ALA A 197 -15.18 20.65 13.35
C ALA A 197 -13.77 20.63 12.74
N SER A 198 -12.72 20.56 13.56
CA SER A 198 -11.34 20.44 13.06
C SER A 198 -11.03 19.12 12.34
N ASN A 199 -11.89 18.10 12.43
CA ASN A 199 -11.79 16.85 11.66
C ASN A 199 -12.69 16.83 10.42
N ALA A 200 -13.35 17.94 10.08
CA ALA A 200 -14.25 18.01 8.93
C ALA A 200 -13.96 19.26 8.10
N GLY A 201 -14.37 19.24 6.85
CA GLY A 201 -14.20 20.37 5.92
C GLY A 201 -14.97 20.17 4.63
N PHE A 202 -15.14 21.26 3.89
CA PHE A 202 -15.73 21.19 2.55
C PHE A 202 -14.71 20.74 1.51
N MET A 203 -15.14 19.89 0.59
CA MET A 203 -14.35 19.45 -0.56
C MET A 203 -15.23 19.46 -1.80
N TYR A 204 -14.66 19.72 -2.98
CA TYR A 204 -15.41 19.54 -4.23
C TYR A 204 -16.00 18.13 -4.30
N LYS A 205 -17.30 18.03 -4.61
CA LYS A 205 -18.00 16.73 -4.68
C LYS A 205 -17.30 15.73 -5.60
N ARG A 206 -16.68 16.23 -6.68
CA ARG A 206 -15.90 15.43 -7.63
C ARG A 206 -14.62 14.82 -7.05
N LEU A 207 -14.08 15.35 -5.96
CA LEU A 207 -12.88 14.84 -5.28
C LEU A 207 -13.22 13.89 -4.12
N ILE A 208 -14.42 13.98 -3.56
CA ILE A 208 -14.84 13.20 -2.37
C ILE A 208 -14.63 11.70 -2.53
N PRO A 209 -15.09 11.04 -3.62
CA PRO A 209 -14.91 9.59 -3.79
C PRO A 209 -13.43 9.18 -3.82
N PHE A 210 -12.57 10.04 -4.37
CA PHE A 210 -11.14 9.81 -4.46
C PHE A 210 -10.45 10.02 -3.13
N PHE A 211 -10.86 11.01 -2.34
CA PHE A 211 -10.31 11.25 -1.01
C PHE A 211 -10.69 10.12 -0.05
N ILE A 212 -11.99 9.82 0.07
CA ILE A 212 -12.50 8.73 0.93
C ILE A 212 -11.97 7.37 0.45
N GLY A 213 -11.85 7.17 -0.86
CA GLY A 213 -11.26 5.96 -1.42
C GLY A 213 -9.74 5.86 -1.22
N ASN A 214 -9.08 6.85 -0.61
CA ASN A 214 -7.63 6.93 -0.46
C ASN A 214 -6.84 7.03 -1.79
N ALA A 215 -7.43 7.52 -2.89
CA ALA A 215 -6.72 7.73 -4.16
C ALA A 215 -5.71 8.89 -4.10
N PHE A 216 -5.93 9.86 -3.22
CA PHE A 216 -4.97 10.91 -2.91
C PHE A 216 -5.05 11.25 -1.42
N SER A 217 -4.04 11.94 -0.90
CA SER A 217 -4.05 12.49 0.46
C SER A 217 -3.05 13.65 0.59
N ILE A 218 -2.83 14.15 1.80
CA ILE A 218 -2.13 15.40 2.08
C ILE A 218 -0.99 15.09 3.04
N ASP A 219 0.23 15.33 2.57
CA ASP A 219 1.45 15.23 3.34
C ASP A 219 1.72 16.55 4.07
N VAL A 220 1.19 16.66 5.29
CA VAL A 220 1.37 17.84 6.15
C VAL A 220 2.84 18.15 6.41
N ASP A 221 3.68 17.13 6.52
CA ASP A 221 5.07 17.29 6.89
C ASP A 221 5.97 17.62 5.66
N ASP A 222 5.37 17.72 4.46
CA ASP A 222 5.96 18.26 3.23
C ASP A 222 5.19 19.51 2.78
N GLY A 223 4.91 20.44 3.70
CA GLY A 223 4.24 21.70 3.42
C GLY A 223 2.79 21.55 2.90
N HIS A 224 2.07 20.51 3.38
CA HIS A 224 0.72 20.16 2.94
C HIS A 224 0.65 19.79 1.44
N ARG A 225 1.71 19.14 0.93
CA ARG A 225 1.75 18.61 -0.44
C ARG A 225 0.64 17.59 -0.66
N ILE A 226 -0.01 17.68 -1.82
CA ILE A 226 -0.98 16.68 -2.25
C ILE A 226 -0.24 15.51 -2.90
N VAL A 227 -0.52 14.31 -2.42
CA VAL A 227 0.07 13.05 -2.87
C VAL A 227 -0.99 12.24 -3.57
N VAL A 228 -0.76 11.92 -4.85
CA VAL A 228 -1.69 11.16 -5.69
C VAL A 228 -1.17 9.73 -5.83
N PHE A 229 -1.99 8.76 -5.43
CA PHE A 229 -1.65 7.34 -5.47
C PHE A 229 -2.28 6.59 -6.65
N ARG A 230 -3.35 7.13 -7.22
CA ARG A 230 -4.10 6.54 -8.33
C ARG A 230 -4.52 7.61 -9.31
N ASP A 231 -4.66 7.25 -10.58
CA ASP A 231 -5.27 8.11 -11.57
C ASP A 231 -6.71 8.45 -11.16
N MET A 232 -7.06 9.73 -11.26
CA MET A 232 -8.39 10.27 -10.96
C MET A 232 -9.03 10.90 -12.20
N GLY A 233 -8.45 10.67 -13.38
CA GLY A 233 -8.85 11.23 -14.65
C GLY A 233 -9.01 12.75 -14.58
N SER A 234 -10.12 13.26 -15.09
CA SER A 234 -10.37 14.71 -15.12
C SER A 234 -10.46 15.37 -13.73
N ALA A 235 -10.75 14.62 -12.66
CA ALA A 235 -10.85 15.19 -11.32
C ALA A 235 -9.48 15.64 -10.78
N GLN A 236 -8.39 15.02 -11.24
CA GLN A 236 -7.03 15.38 -10.85
C GLN A 236 -6.66 16.82 -11.20
N SER A 237 -7.26 17.38 -12.25
CA SER A 237 -7.06 18.79 -12.65
C SER A 237 -7.53 19.81 -11.60
N LEU A 238 -8.35 19.39 -10.64
CA LEU A 238 -8.81 20.23 -9.52
C LEU A 238 -7.79 20.27 -8.37
N LEU A 239 -6.81 19.37 -8.35
CA LEU A 239 -5.84 19.31 -7.26
C LEU A 239 -4.69 20.29 -7.50
N PRO A 240 -4.42 21.22 -6.57
CA PRO A 240 -3.16 21.94 -6.57
C PRO A 240 -2.01 21.00 -6.19
N SER A 241 -0.76 21.48 -6.28
CA SER A 241 0.40 20.71 -5.78
C SER A 241 0.45 20.64 -4.26
N HIS A 242 -0.03 21.70 -3.59
CA HIS A 242 -0.11 21.82 -2.14
C HIS A 242 -1.44 22.47 -1.77
N ILE A 243 -1.94 22.22 -0.56
CA ILE A 243 -3.11 22.93 -0.07
C ILE A 243 -2.81 24.43 -0.02
N VAL A 244 -3.72 25.22 -0.58
CA VAL A 244 -3.66 26.68 -0.51
C VAL A 244 -4.43 27.14 0.72
N GLY A 245 -3.74 27.24 1.86
CA GLY A 245 -4.27 27.82 3.09
C GLY A 245 -3.53 29.11 3.45
N ARG A 246 -4.29 30.16 3.81
CA ARG A 246 -3.73 31.32 4.53
C ARG A 246 -3.36 30.88 5.94
N ASP A 247 -2.29 31.45 6.48
CA ASP A 247 -1.86 31.25 7.87
C ASP A 247 -3.05 31.29 8.84
N GLY A 248 -3.42 30.12 9.39
CA GLY A 248 -4.24 29.99 10.59
C GLY A 248 -5.77 29.90 10.47
N GLU A 249 -6.40 30.07 9.30
CA GLU A 249 -7.87 30.11 9.21
C GLU A 249 -8.46 29.10 8.20
N GLY A 250 -9.39 28.26 8.67
CA GLY A 250 -10.29 27.45 7.83
C GLY A 250 -9.77 26.09 7.34
N LEU A 251 -8.63 25.60 7.84
CA LEU A 251 -8.15 24.25 7.52
C LEU A 251 -8.57 23.22 8.58
N PRO A 252 -8.84 21.97 8.16
CA PRO A 252 -8.84 20.84 9.07
C PRO A 252 -7.51 20.73 9.83
N ALA A 253 -7.55 20.26 11.06
CA ALA A 253 -6.36 20.14 11.88
C ALA A 253 -5.41 19.07 11.31
N ASP A 254 -4.13 19.42 11.26
CA ASP A 254 -3.04 18.59 10.75
C ASP A 254 -3.03 17.16 11.31
N LYS A 255 -3.42 16.95 12.57
CA LYS A 255 -3.44 15.62 13.17
C LYS A 255 -4.36 14.65 12.41
N PHE A 256 -5.50 15.13 11.91
CA PHE A 256 -6.44 14.28 11.16
C PHE A 256 -5.98 14.07 9.73
N LEU A 257 -5.38 15.10 9.11
CA LEU A 257 -4.73 14.99 7.81
C LEU A 257 -3.59 13.95 7.85
N ARG A 258 -2.74 13.99 8.87
CA ARG A 258 -1.67 12.99 9.07
C ARG A 258 -2.21 11.58 9.23
N GLU A 259 -3.30 11.38 9.95
CA GLU A 259 -3.88 10.03 10.11
C GLU A 259 -4.55 9.52 8.83
N HIS A 260 -5.27 10.38 8.09
CA HIS A 260 -5.77 10.03 6.77
C HIS A 260 -4.60 9.69 5.82
N PHE A 261 -3.53 10.48 5.83
CA PHE A 261 -2.34 10.25 5.03
C PHE A 261 -1.68 8.91 5.37
N ARG A 262 -1.53 8.59 6.67
CA ARG A 262 -1.00 7.31 7.14
C ARG A 262 -1.82 6.13 6.60
N VAL A 263 -3.15 6.18 6.72
CA VAL A 263 -4.03 5.13 6.18
C VAL A 263 -3.91 5.05 4.66
N SER A 264 -3.92 6.18 3.95
CA SER A 264 -3.74 6.17 2.49
C SER A 264 -2.43 5.52 2.04
N MET A 265 -1.34 5.73 2.78
CA MET A 265 -0.09 5.04 2.48
C MET A 265 -0.17 3.53 2.75
N GLN A 266 -0.84 3.10 3.83
CA GLN A 266 -1.05 1.67 4.11
C GLN A 266 -1.87 0.99 3.01
N VAL A 267 -2.91 1.67 2.50
CA VAL A 267 -3.73 1.19 1.38
C VAL A 267 -2.91 1.08 0.09
N ASN A 268 -2.16 2.13 -0.25
CA ASN A 268 -1.60 2.28 -1.60
C ASN A 268 -0.13 1.88 -1.75
N LEU A 269 0.67 1.86 -0.68
CA LEU A 269 2.10 1.55 -0.77
C LEU A 269 2.40 0.10 -0.39
N LEU A 270 1.79 -0.42 0.66
CA LEU A 270 2.14 -1.75 1.19
C LEU A 270 1.71 -2.88 0.25
N GLY A 271 2.53 -3.93 0.26
CA GLY A 271 2.30 -5.15 -0.50
C GLY A 271 2.50 -4.98 -2.01
N GLY A 272 1.68 -5.65 -2.80
CA GLY A 272 1.76 -5.77 -4.26
C GLY A 272 2.35 -7.08 -4.74
N ASP A 273 2.81 -7.93 -3.83
CA ASP A 273 3.38 -9.23 -4.14
C ASP A 273 2.29 -10.20 -4.61
N ILE A 274 2.60 -11.06 -5.57
CA ILE A 274 1.68 -12.08 -6.09
C ILE A 274 1.11 -13.00 -5.00
N CYS A 275 1.80 -13.15 -3.87
CA CYS A 275 1.28 -13.87 -2.70
C CYS A 275 -0.01 -13.26 -2.10
N GLU A 276 -0.42 -12.06 -2.53
CA GLU A 276 -1.73 -11.48 -2.20
C GLU A 276 -2.88 -12.13 -2.96
N ASP A 277 -2.61 -12.60 -4.19
CA ASP A 277 -3.61 -13.27 -5.02
C ASP A 277 -3.59 -14.79 -4.82
N TYR A 278 -2.47 -15.33 -4.33
CA TYR A 278 -2.25 -16.74 -4.05
C TYR A 278 -1.58 -16.91 -2.69
N ASN A 279 -2.36 -17.22 -1.66
CA ASN A 279 -1.84 -17.50 -0.34
C ASN A 279 -1.10 -18.85 -0.30
N HIS A 280 -0.44 -19.18 0.81
CA HIS A 280 0.35 -20.41 0.91
C HIS A 280 -0.47 -21.68 0.70
N ASN A 281 -1.72 -21.73 1.18
CA ASN A 281 -2.59 -22.88 0.99
C ASN A 281 -2.98 -23.01 -0.49
N ASP A 282 -3.29 -21.90 -1.17
CA ASP A 282 -3.58 -21.93 -2.61
C ASP A 282 -2.43 -22.53 -3.42
N ILE A 283 -1.18 -22.28 -2.99
CA ILE A 283 0.02 -22.85 -3.60
C ILE A 283 0.08 -24.36 -3.35
N LEU A 284 -0.04 -24.79 -2.08
CA LEU A 284 0.01 -26.20 -1.70
C LEU A 284 -1.09 -27.01 -2.37
N ASP A 285 -2.33 -26.52 -2.33
CA ASP A 285 -3.50 -27.15 -2.96
C ASP A 285 -3.25 -27.32 -4.47
N MET A 286 -2.72 -26.30 -5.15
CA MET A 286 -2.38 -26.39 -6.57
C MET A 286 -1.23 -27.38 -6.84
N MET A 287 -0.23 -27.46 -5.96
CA MET A 287 0.89 -28.40 -6.11
C MET A 287 0.42 -29.86 -5.96
N GLU A 288 -0.44 -30.14 -4.98
CA GLU A 288 -1.09 -31.44 -4.78
C GLU A 288 -1.97 -31.81 -5.98
N GLU A 289 -2.82 -30.88 -6.43
CA GLU A 289 -3.68 -31.04 -7.60
C GLU A 289 -2.93 -31.36 -8.90
N LEU A 290 -1.68 -30.89 -9.02
CA LEU A 290 -0.80 -31.08 -10.16
C LEU A 290 0.13 -32.30 -9.99
N GLY A 291 0.03 -33.04 -8.88
CA GLY A 291 0.88 -34.21 -8.60
C GLY A 291 2.37 -33.86 -8.47
N VAL A 292 2.68 -32.64 -8.06
CA VAL A 292 4.07 -32.16 -7.89
C VAL A 292 4.56 -32.38 -6.45
N GLU A 293 3.64 -32.42 -5.49
CA GLU A 293 3.89 -32.64 -4.07
C GLU A 293 2.83 -33.60 -3.50
N GLY A 294 3.18 -34.37 -2.47
CA GLY A 294 2.32 -35.35 -1.83
C GLY A 294 3.07 -36.62 -1.41
N GLU A 295 2.55 -37.35 -0.42
CA GLU A 295 3.12 -38.64 0.02
C GLU A 295 2.82 -39.76 -0.99
N ASP A 296 1.70 -39.67 -1.69
CA ASP A 296 1.29 -40.61 -2.73
C ASP A 296 1.75 -40.13 -4.09
N TYR A 297 2.46 -40.99 -4.84
CA TYR A 297 2.82 -40.70 -6.23
C TYR A 297 1.54 -40.62 -7.09
N VAL A 298 1.19 -39.41 -7.50
CA VAL A 298 0.15 -39.14 -8.49
C VAL A 298 0.84 -38.71 -9.78
N GLU A 299 0.50 -39.35 -10.90
CA GLU A 299 1.05 -38.95 -12.21
C GLU A 299 0.60 -37.50 -12.53
N PRO A 300 1.54 -36.57 -12.80
CA PRO A 300 1.17 -35.19 -13.10
C PRO A 300 0.24 -35.11 -14.32
N PRO A 301 -0.75 -34.19 -14.32
CA PRO A 301 -1.62 -34.01 -15.46
C PRO A 301 -0.82 -33.56 -16.69
N PRO A 302 -1.28 -33.87 -17.91
CA PRO A 302 -0.58 -33.49 -19.13
C PRO A 302 -0.37 -31.97 -19.20
N LEU A 303 0.72 -31.50 -19.83
CA LEU A 303 1.03 -30.05 -19.94
C LEU A 303 -0.05 -29.22 -20.66
N THR A 304 -0.98 -29.89 -21.35
CA THR A 304 -2.17 -29.28 -21.95
C THR A 304 -3.28 -28.96 -20.95
N ASP A 305 -3.16 -29.44 -19.70
CA ASP A 305 -4.12 -29.12 -18.64
C ASP A 305 -4.18 -27.60 -18.42
N PRO A 306 -5.38 -26.98 -18.43
CA PRO A 306 -5.55 -25.55 -18.23
C PRO A 306 -4.92 -24.99 -16.96
N ARG A 307 -4.75 -25.79 -15.90
CA ARG A 307 -4.12 -25.35 -14.64
C ARG A 307 -2.67 -24.92 -14.84
N TRP A 308 -1.93 -25.60 -15.73
CA TRP A 308 -0.56 -25.21 -16.12
C TRP A 308 -0.50 -23.87 -16.85
N GLN A 309 -1.63 -23.36 -17.36
CA GLN A 309 -1.68 -22.08 -18.07
C GLN A 309 -1.93 -20.87 -17.16
N THR A 310 -2.32 -21.13 -15.91
CA THR A 310 -2.49 -20.11 -14.88
C THR A 310 -1.14 -19.50 -14.47
N VAL A 311 -1.17 -18.35 -13.78
CA VAL A 311 0.05 -17.72 -13.25
C VAL A 311 0.76 -18.64 -12.26
N LEU A 312 -0.01 -19.21 -11.32
CA LEU A 312 0.50 -20.12 -10.30
C LEU A 312 1.02 -21.43 -10.92
N GLY A 313 0.26 -22.06 -11.81
CA GLY A 313 0.68 -23.31 -12.48
C GLY A 313 1.96 -23.13 -13.29
N LYS A 314 2.14 -21.99 -13.96
CA LYS A 314 3.41 -21.67 -14.65
C LYS A 314 4.58 -21.53 -13.68
N ALA A 315 4.38 -20.90 -12.53
CA ALA A 315 5.42 -20.74 -11.52
C ALA A 315 5.82 -22.09 -10.89
N ILE A 316 4.84 -22.95 -10.61
CA ILE A 316 5.09 -24.33 -10.13
C ILE A 316 5.86 -25.12 -11.18
N LEU A 317 5.44 -25.08 -12.45
CA LEU A 317 6.11 -25.79 -13.53
C LEU A 317 7.57 -25.32 -13.72
N GLU A 318 7.81 -24.01 -13.67
CA GLU A 318 9.15 -23.42 -13.74
C GLU A 318 10.05 -23.97 -12.63
N ASP A 319 9.55 -24.02 -11.39
CA ASP A 319 10.27 -24.53 -10.24
C ASP A 319 10.59 -26.04 -10.34
N VAL A 320 9.63 -26.85 -10.78
CA VAL A 320 9.82 -28.29 -11.00
C VAL A 320 10.91 -28.56 -12.03
N LEU A 321 10.91 -27.81 -13.13
CA LEU A 321 11.91 -27.96 -14.19
C LEU A 321 13.31 -27.58 -13.70
N LEU A 322 13.42 -26.50 -12.92
CA LEU A 322 14.69 -26.06 -12.32
C LEU A 322 15.23 -27.08 -11.31
N SER A 323 14.35 -27.64 -10.48
CA SER A 323 14.72 -28.66 -9.49
C SER A 323 15.24 -29.93 -10.16
N LYS A 324 14.55 -30.41 -11.21
CA LYS A 324 15.00 -31.58 -11.99
C LYS A 324 16.34 -31.36 -12.69
N ALA A 325 16.55 -30.18 -13.28
CA ALA A 325 17.83 -29.85 -13.90
C ALA A 325 18.98 -29.82 -12.89
N SER A 326 18.72 -29.34 -11.66
CA SER A 326 19.73 -29.29 -10.60
C SER A 326 20.13 -30.69 -10.11
N VAL A 327 19.17 -31.62 -9.98
CA VAL A 327 19.44 -33.01 -9.60
C VAL A 327 20.28 -33.72 -10.67
N ALA A 328 19.92 -33.57 -11.95
CA ALA A 328 20.68 -34.17 -13.04
C ALA A 328 22.16 -33.73 -13.08
N CYS A 329 22.46 -32.47 -12.74
CA CYS A 329 23.84 -31.99 -12.67
C CYS A 329 24.64 -32.54 -11.47
N LEU A 330 23.97 -33.00 -10.40
CA LEU A 330 24.64 -33.61 -9.24
C LEU A 330 24.98 -35.07 -9.51
N ASP A 331 24.09 -35.79 -10.19
CA ASP A 331 24.35 -37.19 -10.59
C ASP A 331 25.55 -37.32 -11.56
N ASP A 332 25.84 -36.26 -12.34
CA ASP A 332 27.01 -36.19 -13.23
C ASP A 332 28.34 -35.92 -12.47
N LEU A 333 28.30 -35.55 -11.19
CA LEU A 333 29.48 -35.24 -10.37
C LEU A 333 29.91 -36.41 -9.46
N ASP A 334 29.10 -37.46 -9.32
CA ASP A 334 29.37 -38.64 -8.48
C ASP A 334 30.00 -39.82 -9.26
N VAL A 335 30.66 -39.54 -10.39
CA VAL A 335 31.47 -40.53 -11.11
C VAL A 335 32.95 -40.36 -10.75
N ASP A 336 33.37 -40.95 -9.63
CA ASP A 336 34.77 -41.38 -9.38
C ASP A 336 34.87 -42.51 -8.36
#